data_AF-F0EN30-F1
#
_entry.id   AF-F0EN30-F1
#
_cell.length_a   1.000
_cell.length_b   1.000
_cell.length_c   1.000
_cell.angle_alpha   90.00
_cell.angle_beta   90.00
_cell.angle_gamma   90.00
#
_symmetry.space_group_name_H-M   'P 1'
#
loop_
_entity.id
_entity.type
_entity.pdbx_description
1 polymer ?
#
loop_
_entity_poly.entity_id
_entity_poly.type
_entity_poly.pdbx_seq_one_letter_code
_entity_poly.pdbx_strand_id
1 'polypeptide(L)'
;MVAFMTSEKWLQSERFYYVILPILMVVGLIALLGFLMVLLYRENRNPKVTLLLGGIVVTCLLGFFIGDQVYGEFKTYNALITPNIRDREKMFLGYKYYESDTTAIYQRIQSNEAIETLGIYQAIPVERAIEFLGSAHNSVYFKMGAQVYYARYQPTFVDEETTAKLQGVQYHLTDPSFETIGFYSETNNYLTAITIPKSQETLEYQSVDSVIPKEFGKSQTQWALPNRNE
;
A
#
# COMPACT_ATOMS: atom_id res chain seq x y z
N MET A 1 6.09 11.41 14.26
CA MET A 1 5.36 10.16 14.56
C MET A 1 6.39 9.06 14.76
N VAL A 2 6.18 8.16 15.71
CA VAL A 2 7.09 7.03 15.96
C VAL A 2 6.62 5.89 15.06
N ALA A 3 7.48 5.37 14.19
CA ALA A 3 7.18 4.17 13.43
C ALA A 3 6.92 3.01 14.41
N PHE A 4 5.70 2.48 14.43
CA PHE A 4 5.33 1.38 15.32
C PHE A 4 6.00 0.05 14.93
N MET A 5 6.44 -0.06 13.67
CA MET A 5 7.16 -1.21 13.14
C MET A 5 8.49 -0.77 12.54
N THR A 6 9.59 -1.40 12.96
CA THR A 6 10.92 -1.21 12.35
C THR A 6 11.09 -2.13 11.15
N SER A 7 12.00 -1.79 10.23
CA SER A 7 12.30 -2.62 9.05
C SER A 7 12.79 -4.03 9.42
N GLU A 8 13.55 -4.15 10.51
CA GLU A 8 13.99 -5.44 11.03
C GLU A 8 12.82 -6.27 11.55
N LYS A 9 11.91 -5.68 12.34
CA LYS A 9 10.70 -6.36 12.83
C LYS A 9 9.82 -6.79 11.66
N TRP A 10 9.74 -5.98 10.59
CA TRP A 10 9.05 -6.34 9.35
C TRP A 10 9.65 -7.61 8.73
N LEU A 11 10.97 -7.65 8.49
CA LEU A 11 11.65 -8.82 7.91
C LEU A 11 11.49 -10.09 8.74
N GLN A 12 11.59 -9.96 10.07
CA GLN A 12 11.39 -11.10 10.98
C GLN A 12 9.95 -11.61 10.91
N SER A 13 8.98 -10.70 10.86
CA SER A 13 7.56 -11.03 10.72
C SER A 13 7.27 -11.73 9.38
N GLU A 14 7.82 -11.20 8.28
CA GLU A 14 7.71 -11.83 6.96
C GLU A 14 8.26 -13.24 6.95
N ARG A 15 9.46 -13.43 7.50
CA ARG A 15 10.08 -14.75 7.59
C ARG A 15 9.23 -15.69 8.43
N PHE A 16 8.64 -15.20 9.52
CA PHE A 16 7.76 -16.00 10.35
C PHE A 16 6.54 -16.49 9.57
N TYR A 17 5.76 -15.61 8.94
CA TYR A 17 4.52 -16.01 8.26
C TYR A 17 4.73 -16.75 6.95
N TYR A 18 5.72 -16.35 6.15
CA TYR A 18 5.89 -16.91 4.81
C TYR A 18 6.84 -18.11 4.77
N VAL A 19 7.66 -18.35 5.80
CA VAL A 19 8.64 -19.44 5.82
C VAL A 19 8.46 -20.34 7.03
N ILE A 20 8.56 -19.79 8.25
CA ILE A 20 8.55 -20.60 9.49
C ILE A 20 7.18 -21.23 9.72
N LEU A 21 6.09 -20.46 9.57
CA LEU A 21 4.73 -20.93 9.79
C LEU A 21 4.35 -22.09 8.87
N PRO A 22 4.58 -22.03 7.54
CA PRO A 22 4.42 -23.20 6.66
C PRO A 22 5.21 -24.43 7.11
N ILE A 23 6.47 -24.24 7.55
CA ILE A 23 7.29 -25.36 8.08
C ILE A 23 6.65 -25.94 9.34
N LEU A 24 6.25 -25.10 10.30
CA LEU A 24 5.57 -25.54 11.52
C LEU A 24 4.27 -26.30 11.21
N MET A 25 3.51 -25.84 10.22
CA MET A 25 2.29 -26.53 9.78
C MET A 25 2.59 -27.90 9.17
N VAL A 26 3.56 -28.01 8.27
CA VAL A 26 3.92 -29.28 7.61
C VAL A 26 4.51 -30.27 8.62
N VAL A 27 5.48 -29.83 9.42
CA VAL A 27 6.12 -30.67 10.45
C VAL A 27 5.10 -31.08 11.51
N GLY A 28 4.27 -30.14 11.97
CA GLY A 28 3.20 -30.39 12.94
C GLY A 28 2.17 -31.40 12.41
N LEU A 29 1.77 -31.29 11.14
CA LEU A 29 0.83 -32.22 10.51
C LEU A 29 1.42 -33.64 10.39
N ILE A 30 2.67 -33.77 9.93
CA ILE A 30 3.34 -35.07 9.83
C ILE A 30 3.47 -35.72 11.22
N ALA A 31 3.89 -34.94 12.22
CA ALA A 31 4.01 -35.40 13.60
C ALA A 31 2.64 -35.82 14.18
N LEU A 32 1.59 -35.05 13.91
CA LEU A 32 0.23 -35.36 14.33
C LEU A 32 -0.28 -36.66 13.70
N LEU A 33 -0.09 -36.85 12.38
CA LEU A 33 -0.49 -38.08 11.70
C LEU A 33 0.25 -39.31 12.26
N GLY A 34 1.57 -39.20 12.46
CA GLY A 34 2.36 -40.25 13.10
C GLY A 34 1.90 -40.53 14.54
N PHE A 35 1.60 -39.49 15.30
CA PHE A 35 1.09 -39.61 16.67
C PHE A 35 -0.24 -40.36 16.70
N LEU A 36 -1.17 -40.01 15.82
CA LEU A 36 -2.46 -40.69 15.69
C LEU A 36 -2.29 -42.16 15.27
N MET A 37 -1.40 -42.46 14.32
CA MET A 37 -1.12 -43.85 13.93
C MET A 37 -0.62 -44.69 15.10
N VAL A 38 0.33 -44.17 15.89
CA VAL A 38 0.87 -44.88 17.07
C VAL A 38 -0.19 -45.05 18.15
N LEU A 39 -1.09 -44.08 18.33
CA LEU A 39 -2.20 -44.21 19.28
C LEU A 39 -3.26 -45.23 18.84
N LEU A 40 -3.53 -45.33 17.54
CA LEU A 40 -4.51 -46.28 16.98
C LEU A 40 -3.97 -47.73 17.00
N TYR A 41 -2.67 -47.93 16.78
CA TYR A 41 -2.04 -49.26 16.83
C TYR A 41 -1.59 -49.64 18.25
N ARG A 42 -2.55 -50.12 19.05
CA ARG A 42 -2.37 -50.49 20.48
C ARG A 42 -1.21 -51.47 20.74
N GLU A 43 -0.96 -52.39 19.80
CA GLU A 43 0.03 -53.46 19.95
C GLU A 43 1.49 -52.99 19.74
N ASN A 44 1.70 -51.88 19.04
CA ASN A 44 3.03 -51.33 18.73
C ASN A 44 3.31 -50.00 19.44
N ARG A 45 2.61 -49.75 20.56
CA ARG A 45 2.63 -48.47 21.27
C ARG A 45 3.92 -48.30 22.05
N ASN A 46 4.94 -47.74 21.39
CA ASN A 46 6.18 -47.36 22.05
C ASN A 46 6.01 -46.01 22.77
N PRO A 47 6.12 -45.94 24.12
CA PRO A 47 5.90 -44.72 24.88
C PRO A 47 6.91 -43.62 24.54
N LYS A 48 8.15 -43.98 24.17
CA LYS A 48 9.18 -43.01 23.79
C LYS A 48 8.83 -42.31 22.48
N VAL A 49 8.37 -43.07 21.49
CA VAL A 49 7.93 -42.54 20.18
C VAL A 49 6.67 -41.68 20.34
N THR A 50 5.73 -42.12 21.18
CA THR A 50 4.51 -41.36 21.48
C THR A 50 4.83 -40.01 22.13
N LEU A 51 5.72 -39.98 23.13
CA LEU A 51 6.17 -38.76 23.79
C LEU A 51 6.90 -37.83 22.82
N LEU A 52 7.76 -38.38 21.97
CA LEU A 52 8.49 -37.60 20.96
C LEU A 52 7.54 -36.89 19.98
N LEU A 53 6.62 -37.65 19.36
CA LEU A 53 5.67 -37.09 18.38
C LEU A 53 4.72 -36.09 19.03
N GLY A 54 4.20 -36.41 20.23
CA GLY A 54 3.39 -35.47 21.00
C GLY A 54 4.15 -34.20 21.38
N GLY A 55 5.42 -34.33 21.77
CA GLY A 55 6.30 -33.20 22.04
C GLY A 55 6.48 -32.29 20.83
N ILE A 56 6.73 -32.87 19.64
CA ILE A 56 6.86 -32.10 18.39
C ILE A 56 5.57 -31.32 18.09
N VAL A 57 4.40 -31.96 18.21
CA VAL A 57 3.10 -31.29 18.00
C VAL A 57 2.93 -30.12 18.98
N VAL A 58 3.22 -30.32 20.26
CA VAL A 58 3.13 -29.26 21.29
C VAL A 58 4.12 -28.13 20.98
N THR A 59 5.36 -28.43 20.61
CA THR A 59 6.35 -27.41 20.23
C THR A 59 5.91 -26.61 19.01
N CYS A 60 5.34 -27.25 17.98
CA CYS A 60 4.81 -26.56 16.81
C CYS A 60 3.64 -25.62 17.18
N LEU A 61 2.72 -26.08 18.03
CA LEU A 61 1.61 -25.25 18.50
C LEU A 61 2.09 -24.06 19.34
N LEU A 62 3.00 -24.29 20.29
CA LEU A 62 3.60 -23.21 21.09
C LEU A 62 4.34 -22.20 20.22
N GLY A 63 5.13 -22.68 19.24
CA GLY A 63 5.82 -21.82 18.27
C GLY A 63 4.85 -20.97 17.45
N PHE A 64 3.71 -21.53 17.06
CA PHE A 64 2.64 -20.78 16.40
C PHE A 64 2.07 -19.68 17.31
N PHE A 65 1.61 -20.02 18.51
CA PHE A 65 0.97 -19.04 19.40
C PHE A 65 1.93 -17.93 19.85
N ILE A 66 3.17 -18.28 20.20
CA ILE A 66 4.18 -17.29 20.60
C ILE A 66 4.51 -16.38 19.41
N GLY A 67 4.74 -16.96 18.22
CA GLY A 67 5.06 -16.16 17.04
C GLY A 67 3.91 -15.29 16.57
N ASP A 68 2.66 -15.77 16.63
CA ASP A 68 1.47 -15.00 16.29
C ASP A 68 1.26 -13.83 17.26
N GLN A 69 1.55 -14.02 18.55
CA GLN A 69 1.48 -12.92 19.53
C GLN A 69 2.54 -11.85 19.27
N VAL A 70 3.76 -12.24 18.87
CA VAL A 70 4.88 -11.29 18.64
C VAL A 70 4.76 -10.58 17.29
N TYR A 71 4.36 -11.30 16.25
CA TYR A 71 4.34 -10.82 14.87
C TYR A 71 2.91 -10.54 14.36
N GLY A 72 1.87 -10.67 15.19
CA GLY A 72 0.46 -10.53 14.79
C GLY A 72 0.13 -9.25 14.01
N GLU A 73 0.68 -8.12 14.46
CA GLU A 73 0.49 -6.79 13.85
C GLU A 73 0.89 -6.76 12.37
N PHE A 74 1.85 -7.59 11.97
CA PHE A 74 2.29 -7.68 10.57
C PHE A 74 1.14 -8.02 9.63
N LYS A 75 0.17 -8.85 10.04
CA LYS A 75 -0.96 -9.20 9.17
C LYS A 75 -1.79 -7.97 8.80
N THR A 76 -2.02 -7.09 9.77
CA THR A 76 -2.78 -5.85 9.58
C THR A 76 -2.02 -4.90 8.67
N TYR A 77 -0.74 -4.68 8.92
CA TYR A 77 0.06 -3.77 8.08
C TYR A 77 0.30 -4.32 6.68
N ASN A 78 0.57 -5.62 6.54
CA ASN A 78 0.79 -6.26 5.24
C ASN A 78 -0.48 -6.22 4.36
N ALA A 79 -1.68 -6.22 4.96
CA ALA A 79 -2.93 -6.06 4.22
C ALA A 79 -3.10 -4.67 3.60
N LEU A 80 -2.39 -3.65 4.12
CA LEU A 80 -2.39 -2.29 3.59
C LEU A 80 -1.36 -2.09 2.47
N ILE A 81 -0.42 -3.02 2.31
CA ILE A 81 0.63 -2.92 1.31
C ILE A 81 0.04 -3.13 -0.08
N THR A 82 0.28 -2.15 -0.94
CA THR A 82 -0.12 -2.16 -2.34
C THR A 82 1.11 -1.94 -3.23
N PRO A 83 1.05 -2.29 -4.54
CA PRO A 83 2.18 -2.16 -5.47
C PRO A 83 2.75 -0.74 -5.66
N ASN A 84 2.07 0.28 -5.14
CA ASN A 84 2.55 1.68 -5.11
C ASN A 84 3.33 2.04 -3.83
N ILE A 85 3.32 1.18 -2.80
CA ILE A 85 4.06 1.34 -1.55
C ILE A 85 5.33 0.48 -1.57
N ARG A 86 5.24 -0.71 -2.17
CA ARG A 86 6.34 -1.68 -2.20
C ARG A 86 6.46 -2.39 -3.54
N ASP A 87 7.68 -2.69 -3.96
CA ASP A 87 7.98 -3.30 -5.27
C ASP A 87 7.88 -4.83 -5.29
N ARG A 88 7.92 -5.48 -4.12
CA ARG A 88 7.96 -6.94 -3.98
C ARG A 88 7.24 -7.45 -2.74
N GLU A 89 6.80 -8.70 -2.81
CA GLU A 89 6.23 -9.46 -1.70
C GLU A 89 7.06 -10.71 -1.40
N LYS A 90 7.09 -11.12 -0.14
CA LYS A 90 7.81 -12.32 0.29
C LYS A 90 7.06 -13.56 -0.16
N MET A 91 7.79 -14.52 -0.72
CA MET A 91 7.30 -15.88 -0.94
C MET A 91 8.04 -16.88 -0.05
N PHE A 92 7.55 -18.12 0.03
CA PHE A 92 8.24 -19.21 0.71
C PHE A 92 9.69 -19.36 0.20
N LEU A 93 9.89 -19.19 -1.11
CA LEU A 93 11.20 -19.11 -1.75
C LEU A 93 11.38 -17.73 -2.39
N GLY A 94 12.29 -16.93 -1.82
CA GLY A 94 12.67 -15.64 -2.40
C GLY A 94 11.60 -14.55 -2.26
N TYR A 95 11.43 -13.78 -3.33
CA TYR A 95 10.50 -12.66 -3.44
C TYR A 95 9.83 -12.68 -4.82
N LYS A 96 8.58 -12.22 -4.87
CA LYS A 96 7.86 -11.97 -6.11
C LYS A 96 7.74 -10.48 -6.32
N TYR A 97 8.17 -10.01 -7.49
CA TYR A 97 8.03 -8.62 -7.89
C TYR A 97 6.69 -8.41 -8.58
N TYR A 98 6.09 -7.24 -8.37
CA TYR A 98 4.85 -6.88 -9.08
C TYR A 98 5.13 -6.64 -10.57
N GLU A 99 4.19 -7.04 -11.42
CA GLU A 99 4.26 -6.79 -12.85
C GLU A 99 4.11 -5.30 -13.16
N SER A 100 4.80 -4.82 -14.20
CA SER A 100 4.80 -3.40 -14.60
C SER A 100 3.41 -2.82 -14.81
N ASP A 101 2.52 -3.60 -15.42
CA ASP A 101 1.16 -3.18 -15.75
C ASP A 101 0.32 -3.01 -14.48
N THR A 102 0.51 -3.91 -13.51
CA THR A 102 -0.13 -3.81 -12.20
C THR A 102 0.37 -2.57 -11.46
N THR A 103 1.69 -2.38 -11.40
CA THR A 103 2.29 -1.20 -10.73
C THR A 103 1.82 0.10 -11.38
N ALA A 104 1.69 0.17 -12.71
CA ALA A 104 1.21 1.35 -13.41
C ALA A 104 -0.25 1.72 -13.06
N ILE A 105 -1.09 0.73 -12.75
CA ILE A 105 -2.47 0.96 -12.29
C ILE A 105 -2.47 1.50 -10.86
N TYR A 106 -1.73 0.85 -9.95
CA TYR A 106 -1.66 1.26 -8.55
C TYR A 106 -0.92 2.59 -8.34
N GLN A 107 -0.03 2.99 -9.25
CA GLN A 107 0.54 4.34 -9.26
C GLN A 107 -0.52 5.44 -9.41
N ARG A 108 -1.67 5.13 -10.01
CA ARG A 108 -2.78 6.08 -10.23
C ARG A 108 -3.81 6.06 -9.10
N ILE A 109 -3.79 5.02 -8.27
CA ILE A 109 -4.77 4.77 -7.21
C ILE A 109 -4.00 4.70 -5.89
N GLN A 110 -4.15 5.72 -5.06
CA GLN A 110 -3.44 5.81 -3.78
C GLN A 110 -4.45 5.98 -2.65
N SER A 111 -4.32 5.15 -1.61
CA SER A 111 -5.04 5.32 -0.34
C SER A 111 -4.11 6.03 0.64
N ASN A 112 -4.46 7.26 0.97
CA ASN A 112 -3.79 8.06 2.00
C ASN A 112 -3.90 7.39 3.37
N GLU A 113 -5.10 6.90 3.74
CA GLU A 113 -5.35 6.22 5.01
C GLU A 113 -4.43 5.03 5.20
N ALA A 114 -4.25 4.20 4.16
CA ALA A 114 -3.35 3.05 4.22
C ALA A 114 -1.89 3.48 4.48
N ILE A 115 -1.40 4.50 3.77
CA ILE A 115 -0.02 4.99 3.88
C ILE A 115 0.24 5.62 5.25
N GLU A 116 -0.71 6.42 5.73
CA GLU A 116 -0.63 7.09 7.03
C GLU A 116 -0.69 6.07 8.18
N THR A 117 -1.53 5.04 8.06
CA THR A 117 -1.66 3.97 9.06
C THR A 117 -0.38 3.14 9.21
N LEU A 118 0.42 2.99 8.15
CA LEU A 118 1.71 2.29 8.25
C LEU A 118 2.69 3.01 9.18
N GLY A 119 2.60 4.35 9.31
CA GLY A 119 3.43 5.14 10.21
C GLY A 119 4.93 5.16 9.85
N ILE A 120 5.32 4.66 8.68
CA ILE A 120 6.70 4.67 8.17
C ILE A 120 6.97 5.84 7.21
N TYR A 121 5.91 6.55 6.80
CA TYR A 121 5.97 7.68 5.88
C TYR A 121 5.65 9.00 6.59
N GLN A 122 6.29 10.07 6.10
CA GLN A 122 5.99 11.45 6.46
C GLN A 122 5.32 12.16 5.28
N ALA A 123 4.19 12.80 5.56
CA ALA A 123 3.48 13.64 4.60
C ALA A 123 4.24 14.97 4.39
N ILE A 124 4.63 15.26 3.15
CA ILE A 124 5.19 16.54 2.73
C ILE A 124 4.19 17.23 1.79
N PRO A 125 3.76 18.46 2.07
CA PRO A 125 2.84 19.17 1.19
C PRO A 125 3.54 19.51 -0.14
N VAL A 126 2.85 19.25 -1.25
CA VAL A 126 3.33 19.55 -2.60
C VAL A 126 2.29 20.40 -3.32
N GLU A 127 2.77 21.46 -3.97
CA GLU A 127 1.95 22.35 -4.77
C GLU A 127 2.46 22.40 -6.21
N ARG A 128 1.54 22.56 -7.17
CA ARG A 128 1.88 22.77 -8.57
C ARG A 128 0.95 23.77 -9.23
N ALA A 129 1.50 24.86 -9.74
CA ALA A 129 0.75 25.85 -10.50
C ALA A 129 0.17 25.22 -11.79
N ILE A 130 -1.07 25.60 -12.11
CA ILE A 130 -1.80 25.20 -13.31
C ILE A 130 -2.48 26.42 -13.95
N GLU A 131 -2.70 26.33 -15.25
CA GLU A 131 -3.48 27.34 -15.98
C GLU A 131 -4.94 26.86 -16.03
N PHE A 132 -5.82 27.49 -15.27
CA PHE A 132 -7.24 27.13 -15.25
C PHE A 132 -7.95 27.62 -16.52
N LEU A 133 -8.70 26.73 -17.16
CA LEU A 133 -9.39 26.98 -18.42
C LEU A 133 -10.91 27.08 -18.25
N GLY A 134 -11.43 26.83 -17.06
CA GLY A 134 -12.84 26.90 -16.73
C GLY A 134 -13.43 25.57 -16.25
N SER A 135 -14.67 25.63 -15.77
CA SER A 135 -15.43 24.47 -15.31
C SER A 135 -16.56 24.14 -16.29
N ALA A 136 -16.81 22.85 -16.53
CA ALA A 136 -17.98 22.39 -17.28
C ALA A 136 -18.36 20.95 -16.88
N HIS A 137 -19.67 20.65 -16.83
CA HIS A 137 -20.19 19.30 -16.56
C HIS A 137 -19.57 18.64 -15.31
N ASN A 138 -19.51 19.37 -14.19
CA ASN A 138 -18.93 18.90 -12.92
C ASN A 138 -17.45 18.45 -13.05
N SER A 139 -16.71 19.08 -13.97
CA SER A 139 -15.30 18.83 -14.22
C SER A 139 -14.56 20.16 -14.34
N VAL A 140 -13.35 20.19 -13.80
CA VAL A 140 -12.42 21.32 -13.88
C VAL A 140 -11.46 21.05 -15.04
N TYR A 141 -11.36 22.01 -15.95
CA TYR A 141 -10.43 21.98 -17.07
C TYR A 141 -9.24 22.88 -16.78
N PHE A 142 -8.05 22.35 -16.99
CA PHE A 142 -6.81 23.08 -16.76
C PHE A 142 -5.71 22.57 -17.65
N LYS A 143 -4.73 23.42 -17.89
CA LYS A 143 -3.53 23.10 -18.64
C LYS A 143 -2.36 22.95 -17.68
N MET A 144 -1.60 21.89 -17.90
CA MET A 144 -0.38 21.58 -17.17
C MET A 144 0.71 21.26 -18.19
N GLY A 145 1.67 22.19 -18.32
CA GLY A 145 2.65 22.14 -19.41
C GLY A 145 1.99 22.38 -20.78
N ALA A 146 2.23 21.48 -21.74
CA ALA A 146 1.66 21.57 -23.09
C ALA A 146 0.29 20.87 -23.25
N GLN A 147 -0.18 20.16 -22.22
CA GLN A 147 -1.37 19.31 -22.32
C GLN A 147 -2.55 19.90 -21.53
N VAL A 148 -3.74 19.80 -22.13
CA VAL A 148 -5.01 20.13 -21.48
C VAL A 148 -5.59 18.88 -20.83
N TYR A 149 -5.98 19.01 -19.58
CA TYR A 149 -6.58 17.97 -18.76
C TYR A 149 -7.96 18.39 -18.27
N TYR A 150 -8.78 17.39 -17.97
CA TYR A 150 -9.98 17.56 -17.16
C TYR A 150 -9.92 16.63 -15.95
N ALA A 151 -10.36 17.13 -14.80
CA ALA A 151 -10.51 16.36 -13.57
C ALA A 151 -11.96 16.49 -13.07
N ARG A 152 -12.59 15.36 -12.74
CA ARG A 152 -13.93 15.35 -12.14
C ARG A 152 -13.84 15.56 -10.63
N TYR A 153 -13.40 16.76 -10.24
CA TYR A 153 -13.07 17.14 -8.87
C TYR A 153 -13.72 18.48 -8.54
N GLN A 154 -14.18 18.66 -7.31
CA GLN A 154 -14.74 19.94 -6.87
C GLN A 154 -13.58 20.90 -6.56
N PRO A 155 -13.45 22.05 -7.25
CA PRO A 155 -12.42 23.02 -6.94
C PRO A 155 -12.78 23.81 -5.67
N THR A 156 -11.76 24.30 -4.98
CA THR A 156 -11.89 25.23 -3.86
C THR A 156 -11.53 26.63 -4.35
N PHE A 157 -12.45 27.58 -4.23
CA PHE A 157 -12.20 28.97 -4.61
C PHE A 157 -11.66 29.76 -3.43
N VAL A 158 -10.53 30.43 -3.60
CA VAL A 158 -9.82 31.14 -2.53
C VAL A 158 -9.59 32.60 -2.95
N ASP A 159 -9.86 33.53 -2.04
CA ASP A 159 -9.74 34.98 -2.28
C ASP A 159 -8.27 35.46 -2.36
N GLU A 160 -7.35 34.79 -1.64
CA GLU A 160 -5.95 35.21 -1.50
C GLU A 160 -5.01 34.63 -2.57
N GLU A 161 -5.49 33.71 -3.42
CA GLU A 161 -4.67 33.05 -4.43
C GLU A 161 -4.62 33.85 -5.74
N THR A 162 -3.42 34.05 -6.27
CA THR A 162 -3.20 34.77 -7.54
C THR A 162 -3.18 33.84 -8.75
N THR A 163 -2.88 32.55 -8.55
CA THR A 163 -2.78 31.54 -9.60
C THR A 163 -3.48 30.26 -9.18
N ALA A 164 -4.13 29.58 -10.13
CA ALA A 164 -4.68 28.26 -9.87
C ALA A 164 -3.56 27.24 -9.62
N LYS A 165 -3.76 26.35 -8.64
CA LYS A 165 -2.76 25.34 -8.27
C LYS A 165 -3.42 24.04 -7.83
N LEU A 166 -2.70 22.95 -8.09
CA LEU A 166 -2.95 21.64 -7.50
C LEU A 166 -2.24 21.60 -6.17
N GLN A 167 -2.97 21.23 -5.12
CA GLN A 167 -2.43 20.99 -3.78
C GLN A 167 -2.56 19.51 -3.46
N GLY A 168 -1.51 18.98 -2.84
CA GLY A 168 -1.46 17.58 -2.48
C GLY A 168 -0.41 17.28 -1.45
N VAL A 169 -0.18 15.99 -1.25
CA VAL A 169 0.80 15.45 -0.32
C VAL A 169 1.63 14.41 -1.05
N GLN A 170 2.94 14.46 -0.87
CA GLN A 170 3.84 13.37 -1.23
C GLN A 170 4.33 12.72 0.05
N TYR A 171 4.29 11.39 0.10
CA TYR A 171 4.74 10.64 1.27
C TYR A 171 6.18 10.21 1.09
N HIS A 172 7.01 10.51 2.07
CA HIS A 172 8.45 10.23 2.10
C HIS A 172 8.78 9.23 3.20
N LEU A 173 9.59 8.21 2.93
CA LEU A 173 10.01 7.27 3.97
C LEU A 173 10.77 8.01 5.07
N THR A 174 10.38 7.75 6.31
CA THR A 174 11.04 8.33 7.49
C THR A 174 12.34 7.58 7.81
N ASP A 175 12.39 6.29 7.49
CA ASP A 175 13.54 5.42 7.72
C ASP A 175 13.96 4.75 6.39
N PRO A 176 15.13 5.13 5.82
CA PRO A 176 15.64 4.58 4.57
C PRO A 176 15.89 3.06 4.60
N SER A 177 15.97 2.44 5.77
CA SER A 177 16.17 0.98 5.85
C SER A 177 15.01 0.21 5.22
N PHE A 178 13.80 0.79 5.15
CA PHE A 178 12.66 0.21 4.44
C PHE A 178 12.85 0.13 2.92
N GLU A 179 13.68 0.99 2.33
CA GLU A 179 14.00 0.90 0.89
C GLU A 179 14.69 -0.41 0.54
N THR A 180 15.58 -0.87 1.43
CA THR A 180 16.33 -2.12 1.23
C THR A 180 15.42 -3.35 1.14
N ILE A 181 14.25 -3.29 1.78
CA ILE A 181 13.26 -4.37 1.78
C ILE A 181 12.14 -4.15 0.75
N GLY A 182 12.27 -3.12 -0.10
CA GLY A 182 11.47 -2.90 -1.31
C GLY A 182 10.44 -1.78 -1.21
N PHE A 183 10.39 -1.02 -0.12
CA PHE A 183 9.48 0.12 -0.02
C PHE A 183 10.00 1.28 -0.86
N TYR A 184 9.11 2.01 -1.51
CA TYR A 184 9.52 3.20 -2.27
C TYR A 184 9.87 4.34 -1.32
N SER A 185 10.98 5.04 -1.61
CA SER A 185 11.44 6.23 -0.89
C SER A 185 10.39 7.32 -0.87
N GLU A 186 9.71 7.49 -2.00
CA GLU A 186 8.68 8.49 -2.22
C GLU A 186 7.50 7.87 -2.94
N THR A 187 6.28 8.27 -2.56
CA THR A 187 5.08 7.95 -3.32
C THR A 187 4.86 8.96 -4.44
N ASN A 188 3.89 8.68 -5.32
CA ASN A 188 3.34 9.71 -6.19
C ASN A 188 2.66 10.81 -5.36
N ASN A 189 2.42 11.96 -5.99
CA ASN A 189 1.71 13.05 -5.34
C ASN A 189 0.23 12.69 -5.21
N TYR A 190 -0.31 12.72 -4.00
CA TYR A 190 -1.74 12.53 -3.78
C TYR A 190 -2.45 13.88 -3.83
N LEU A 191 -3.40 14.05 -4.75
CA LEU A 191 -4.16 15.30 -4.87
C LEU A 191 -5.15 15.44 -3.70
N THR A 192 -5.06 16.53 -2.95
CA THR A 192 -6.00 16.85 -1.86
C THR A 192 -6.97 17.97 -2.25
N ALA A 193 -6.50 18.96 -3.00
CA ALA A 193 -7.33 20.08 -3.43
C ALA A 193 -6.89 20.65 -4.78
N ILE A 194 -7.84 21.24 -5.49
CA ILE A 194 -7.57 22.13 -6.62
C ILE A 194 -8.01 23.52 -6.19
N THR A 195 -7.06 24.40 -5.86
CA THR A 195 -7.36 25.76 -5.43
C THR A 195 -7.31 26.71 -6.62
N ILE A 196 -8.36 27.49 -6.79
CA ILE A 196 -8.53 28.43 -7.91
C ILE A 196 -8.79 29.82 -7.35
N PRO A 197 -8.21 30.89 -7.93
CA PRO A 197 -8.56 32.26 -7.59
C PRO A 197 -10.06 32.49 -7.77
N LYS A 198 -10.72 33.09 -6.77
CA LYS A 198 -12.16 33.36 -6.84
C LYS A 198 -12.57 34.27 -8.00
N SER A 199 -11.64 35.10 -8.48
CA SER A 199 -11.84 35.91 -9.70
C SER A 199 -12.16 35.08 -10.95
N GLN A 200 -11.84 33.78 -10.94
CA GLN A 200 -12.05 32.85 -12.05
C GLN A 200 -13.23 31.89 -11.81
N GLU A 201 -14.00 32.05 -10.74
CA GLU A 201 -15.10 31.13 -10.37
C GLU A 201 -16.17 31.01 -11.47
N THR A 202 -16.45 32.10 -12.17
CA THR A 202 -17.45 32.16 -13.25
C THR A 202 -16.90 31.75 -14.62
N LEU A 203 -15.63 31.34 -14.70
CA LEU A 203 -15.03 30.93 -15.96
C LEU A 203 -15.57 29.56 -16.38
N GLU A 204 -16.37 29.54 -17.45
CA GLU A 204 -16.84 28.31 -18.08
C GLU A 204 -15.87 27.85 -19.15
N TYR A 205 -15.63 26.54 -19.22
CA TYR A 205 -14.72 25.99 -20.21
C TYR A 205 -15.32 26.09 -21.63
N GLN A 206 -14.59 26.73 -22.53
CA GLN A 206 -14.88 26.73 -23.96
C GLN A 206 -13.92 25.79 -24.67
N SER A 207 -14.44 24.89 -25.51
CA SER A 207 -13.60 23.95 -26.25
C SER A 207 -12.65 24.71 -27.17
N VAL A 208 -11.35 24.45 -27.01
CA VAL A 208 -10.34 24.95 -27.94
C VAL A 208 -10.33 24.05 -29.17
N ASP A 209 -10.50 24.64 -30.36
CA ASP A 209 -10.46 23.91 -31.62
C ASP A 209 -9.19 23.06 -31.72
N SER A 210 -9.35 21.77 -32.09
CA SER A 210 -8.27 20.78 -32.26
C SER A 210 -7.58 20.26 -30.98
N VAL A 211 -8.03 20.63 -29.77
CA VAL A 211 -7.48 20.07 -28.51
C VAL A 211 -8.50 19.16 -27.85
N ILE A 212 -8.19 17.87 -27.73
CA ILE A 212 -9.00 16.91 -26.97
C ILE A 212 -8.47 16.86 -25.52
N PRO A 213 -9.25 17.32 -24.52
CA PRO A 213 -8.85 17.23 -23.12
C PRO A 213 -8.69 15.78 -22.67
N LYS A 214 -7.61 15.50 -21.93
CA LYS A 214 -7.32 14.18 -21.40
C LYS A 214 -7.78 14.06 -19.95
N GLU A 215 -8.25 12.88 -19.53
CA GLU A 215 -8.65 12.65 -18.14
C GLU A 215 -7.40 12.66 -17.24
N PHE A 216 -7.36 13.58 -16.27
CA PHE A 216 -6.17 13.80 -15.42
C PHE A 216 -5.75 12.53 -14.67
N GLY A 217 -6.67 11.80 -14.04
CA GLY A 217 -6.33 10.60 -13.27
C GLY A 217 -5.85 9.40 -14.09
N LYS A 218 -6.10 9.37 -15.40
CA LYS A 218 -5.74 8.24 -16.28
C LYS A 218 -4.59 8.54 -17.22
N SER A 219 -4.33 9.81 -17.50
CA SER A 219 -3.44 10.23 -18.58
C SER A 219 -2.07 10.69 -18.09
N GLN A 220 -1.83 10.64 -16.78
CA GLN A 220 -0.54 10.90 -16.15
C GLN A 220 -0.34 9.98 -14.93
N THR A 221 0.90 9.90 -14.43
CA THR A 221 1.31 9.01 -13.32
C THR A 221 1.94 9.78 -12.15
N GLN A 222 2.07 11.10 -12.25
CA GLN A 222 2.69 11.95 -11.22
C GLN A 222 1.76 12.26 -10.06
N TRP A 223 0.45 12.32 -10.32
CA TRP A 223 -0.60 12.68 -9.37
C TRP A 223 -1.66 11.58 -9.29
N ALA A 224 -1.84 10.99 -8.12
CA ALA A 224 -2.97 10.12 -7.81
C ALA A 224 -4.20 10.97 -7.44
N LEU A 225 -5.37 10.57 -7.93
CA LEU A 225 -6.63 11.17 -7.51
C LEU A 225 -7.20 10.40 -6.31
N PRO A 226 -7.89 11.08 -5.38
CA PRO A 226 -8.63 10.42 -4.31
C PRO A 226 -9.68 9.48 -4.91
N ASN A 227 -9.85 8.32 -4.28
CA ASN A 227 -10.82 7.34 -4.72
C ASN A 227 -12.23 7.87 -4.41
N ARG A 228 -13.12 7.86 -5.40
CA ARG A 228 -14.44 8.54 -5.34
C ARG A 228 -15.48 7.92 -4.39
N ASN A 229 -15.06 6.95 -3.57
CA ASN A 229 -15.93 6.20 -2.65
C ASN A 229 -15.73 6.58 -1.17
N GLU A 230 -15.08 7.71 -0.91
CA GLU A 230 -14.99 8.35 0.41
C GLU A 230 -15.91 9.58 0.47
#